data_AF-A0A7S2IUK2-F1
#
_entry.id   AF-A0A7S2IUK2-F1
#
_cell.length_a   1.000
_cell.length_b   1.000
_cell.length_c   1.000
_cell.angle_alpha   90.00
_cell.angle_beta   90.00
_cell.angle_gamma   90.00
#
_symmetry.space_group_name_H-M   'P 1'
#
loop_
_entity.id
_entity.type
_entity.pdbx_description
1 polymer ?
#
loop_
_entity_poly.entity_id
_entity_poly.type
_entity_poly.pdbx_seq_one_letter_code
_entity_poly.pdbx_strand_id
1 'polypeptide(L)'
;QKAADMLGDEFCGKFFTRINDNFCVNVDFTKTREWSGLQWCYVSADCEAPSATHLVKGTNVRWKICNDSDTTLRKKSPEELDDIRGSQDLDLGLLSKFAYPIWQDGRWPELAQYFLGAEAERIRKAENRKDLDAVVAAGSPVLFDSKSGHPPFHVVVGQKVYKINFKADGRSNYAKGRMGDVNELACIQGC
;
A
#
# COMPACT_ATOMS: atom_id res chain seq x y z
N GLN A 1 -5.32 25.79 -9.15
CA GLN A 1 -6.12 24.68 -8.58
C GLN A 1 -5.61 24.43 -7.16
N LYS A 2 -6.49 24.33 -6.15
CA LYS A 2 -6.06 24.27 -4.74
C LYS A 2 -5.46 22.89 -4.43
N ALA A 3 -4.52 22.79 -3.50
CA ALA A 3 -3.92 21.51 -3.10
C ALA A 3 -4.97 20.48 -2.64
N ALA A 4 -6.04 20.95 -2.00
CA ALA A 4 -7.19 20.11 -1.62
C ALA A 4 -7.91 19.48 -2.83
N ASP A 5 -8.00 20.19 -3.95
CA ASP A 5 -8.65 19.67 -5.16
C ASP A 5 -7.76 18.60 -5.84
N MET A 6 -6.44 18.78 -5.82
CA MET A 6 -5.48 17.82 -6.39
C MET A 6 -5.39 16.54 -5.56
N LEU A 7 -5.30 16.66 -4.23
CA LEU A 7 -5.31 15.51 -3.31
C LEU A 7 -6.67 14.81 -3.33
N GLY A 8 -7.76 15.57 -3.42
CA GLY A 8 -9.10 15.02 -3.58
C GLY A 8 -9.23 14.17 -4.85
N ASP A 9 -8.70 14.64 -5.98
CA ASP A 9 -8.73 13.87 -7.23
C ASP A 9 -7.86 12.60 -7.15
N GLU A 10 -6.64 12.69 -6.60
CA GLU A 10 -5.73 11.54 -6.47
C GLU A 10 -6.29 10.43 -5.57
N PHE A 11 -6.74 10.77 -4.36
CA PHE A 11 -7.22 9.78 -3.39
C PHE A 11 -8.68 9.41 -3.61
N CYS A 12 -9.58 10.38 -3.79
CA CYS A 12 -11.00 10.08 -3.95
C CYS A 12 -11.28 9.61 -5.38
N GLY A 13 -11.03 10.46 -6.39
CA GLY A 13 -11.45 10.22 -7.78
C GLY A 13 -10.69 9.07 -8.47
N LYS A 14 -9.37 9.00 -8.26
CA LYS A 14 -8.48 8.05 -8.93
C LYS A 14 -8.23 6.76 -8.14
N PHE A 15 -8.71 6.67 -6.90
CA PHE A 15 -8.50 5.47 -6.08
C PHE A 15 -9.76 5.01 -5.37
N PHE A 16 -10.27 5.74 -4.37
CA PHE A 16 -11.38 5.24 -3.54
C PHE A 16 -12.69 5.06 -4.30
N THR A 17 -13.03 5.94 -5.26
CA THR A 17 -14.24 5.78 -6.08
C THR A 17 -14.08 4.72 -7.17
N ARG A 18 -12.88 4.18 -7.36
CA ARG A 18 -12.58 3.13 -8.34
C ARG A 18 -12.66 1.73 -7.72
N ILE A 19 -12.49 1.61 -6.41
CA ILE A 19 -12.61 0.33 -5.71
C ILE A 19 -14.04 -0.18 -5.86
N ASN A 20 -14.17 -1.36 -6.46
CA ASN A 20 -15.44 -2.06 -6.64
C ASN A 20 -15.47 -3.34 -5.82
N ASP A 21 -15.14 -3.20 -4.54
CA ASP A 21 -15.03 -4.27 -3.56
C ASP A 21 -15.23 -3.67 -2.15
N ASN A 22 -15.26 -4.52 -1.13
CA ASN A 22 -15.35 -4.15 0.27
C ASN A 22 -14.15 -4.63 1.10
N PHE A 23 -13.02 -4.94 0.46
CA PHE A 23 -11.78 -5.21 1.20
C PHE A 23 -11.37 -4.03 2.09
N CYS A 24 -10.72 -4.37 3.19
CA CYS A 24 -10.26 -3.42 4.18
C CYS A 24 -8.90 -2.83 3.82
N VAL A 25 -8.84 -1.50 3.86
CA VAL A 25 -7.63 -0.69 3.70
C VAL A 25 -7.21 -0.11 5.04
N ASN A 26 -5.92 0.18 5.23
CA ASN A 26 -5.43 0.90 6.40
C ASN A 26 -6.10 2.28 6.50
N VAL A 27 -6.54 2.67 7.71
CA VAL A 27 -7.09 4.02 7.96
C VAL A 27 -6.08 5.10 7.65
N ASP A 28 -4.83 4.82 7.97
CA ASP A 28 -3.70 5.67 7.69
C ASP A 28 -2.53 4.77 7.27
N PHE A 29 -1.74 5.25 6.32
CA PHE A 29 -0.48 4.62 5.93
C PHE A 29 0.73 5.26 6.64
N THR A 30 0.48 6.25 7.49
CA THR A 30 1.43 6.85 8.43
C THR A 30 1.10 6.43 9.87
N LYS A 31 2.08 6.54 10.79
CA LYS A 31 1.86 6.22 12.21
C LYS A 31 1.25 7.42 12.94
N THR A 32 -0.02 7.75 12.69
CA THR A 32 -0.76 8.66 13.57
C THR A 32 -1.34 7.87 14.76
N ARG A 33 -1.19 8.40 15.98
CA ARG A 33 -1.30 7.63 17.24
C ARG A 33 -2.69 7.02 17.53
N GLU A 34 -3.76 7.59 17.01
CA GLU A 34 -5.12 7.21 17.42
C GLU A 34 -5.74 6.10 16.57
N TRP A 35 -5.36 6.00 15.29
CA TRP A 35 -5.94 5.04 14.33
C TRP A 35 -4.93 4.01 13.82
N SER A 36 -3.72 4.00 14.40
CA SER A 36 -2.64 3.12 13.98
C SER A 36 -3.06 1.65 14.08
N GLY A 37 -2.91 0.93 12.97
CA GLY A 37 -3.24 -0.49 12.90
C GLY A 37 -4.68 -0.79 12.52
N LEU A 38 -5.61 0.17 12.59
CA LEU A 38 -7.00 -0.02 12.16
C LEU A 38 -7.13 -0.07 10.63
N GLN A 39 -8.16 -0.79 10.19
CA GLN A 39 -8.54 -0.85 8.79
C GLN A 39 -10.03 -0.57 8.63
N TRP A 40 -10.43 -0.08 7.46
CA TRP A 40 -11.80 0.26 7.14
C TRP A 40 -12.15 -0.13 5.72
N CYS A 41 -13.44 -0.27 5.43
CA CYS A 41 -13.96 -0.51 4.09
C CYS A 41 -15.29 0.22 3.86
N TYR A 42 -15.66 0.38 2.59
CA TYR A 42 -17.02 0.75 2.21
C TYR A 42 -17.95 -0.45 2.29
N VAL A 43 -19.21 -0.19 2.64
CA VAL A 43 -20.28 -1.19 2.70
C VAL A 43 -21.58 -0.59 2.18
N SER A 44 -22.56 -1.43 1.85
CA SER A 44 -23.89 -0.97 1.48
C SER A 44 -24.55 -0.20 2.63
N ALA A 45 -25.52 0.67 2.29
CA ALA A 45 -26.30 1.39 3.29
C ALA A 45 -27.10 0.50 4.25
N ASP A 46 -27.35 -0.75 3.85
CA ASP A 46 -28.09 -1.75 4.61
C ASP A 46 -27.18 -2.63 5.49
N CYS A 47 -25.87 -2.37 5.52
CA CYS A 47 -24.96 -3.11 6.38
C CYS A 47 -25.27 -2.84 7.86
N GLU A 48 -25.64 -3.89 8.60
CA GLU A 48 -25.98 -3.84 10.02
C GLU A 48 -24.78 -3.99 10.95
N ALA A 49 -23.55 -3.95 10.41
CA ALA A 49 -22.35 -4.05 11.24
C ALA A 49 -22.34 -2.91 12.29
N PRO A 50 -22.02 -3.19 13.58
CA PRO A 50 -22.05 -2.18 14.63
C PRO A 50 -21.14 -0.97 14.36
N SER A 51 -20.06 -1.16 13.60
CA SER A 51 -19.12 -0.10 13.20
C SER A 51 -19.56 0.68 11.95
N ALA A 52 -20.66 0.29 11.28
CA ALA A 52 -21.20 0.95 10.08
C ALA A 52 -22.22 2.05 10.42
N THR A 53 -21.80 3.05 11.19
CA THR A 53 -22.70 4.07 11.77
C THR A 53 -22.91 5.32 10.90
N HIS A 54 -22.06 5.55 9.89
CA HIS A 54 -22.06 6.81 9.14
C HIS A 54 -22.22 6.59 7.63
N LEU A 55 -23.18 7.30 7.03
CA LEU A 55 -23.34 7.42 5.59
C LEU A 55 -22.27 8.35 5.00
N VAL A 56 -21.72 7.96 3.87
CA VAL A 56 -20.83 8.83 3.09
C VAL A 56 -21.68 9.87 2.38
N LYS A 57 -21.41 11.15 2.66
CA LYS A 57 -22.21 12.28 2.18
C LYS A 57 -22.41 12.22 0.66
N GLY A 58 -23.67 12.28 0.22
CA GLY A 58 -24.02 12.30 -1.20
C GLY A 58 -24.03 10.93 -1.89
N THR A 59 -24.01 9.83 -1.11
CA THR A 59 -23.99 8.46 -1.64
C THR A 59 -24.95 7.54 -0.87
N ASN A 60 -25.13 6.30 -1.37
CA ASN A 60 -25.86 5.24 -0.67
C ASN A 60 -24.90 4.17 -0.07
N VAL A 61 -23.71 4.58 0.35
CA VAL A 61 -22.73 3.69 1.01
C VAL A 61 -22.41 4.21 2.41
N ARG A 62 -22.07 3.26 3.29
CA ARG A 62 -21.46 3.55 4.60
C ARG A 62 -20.01 3.14 4.57
N TRP A 63 -19.27 3.51 5.59
CA TRP A 63 -17.97 2.91 5.89
C TRP A 63 -18.03 2.25 7.26
N LYS A 64 -17.18 1.26 7.48
CA LYS A 64 -17.05 0.58 8.77
C LYS A 64 -15.60 0.31 9.12
N ILE A 65 -15.32 0.23 10.42
CA ILE A 65 -14.05 -0.34 10.92
C ILE A 65 -14.12 -1.86 10.80
N CYS A 66 -13.05 -2.41 10.22
CA CYS A 66 -12.94 -3.84 9.94
C CYS A 66 -12.54 -4.64 11.17
N ASN A 67 -12.94 -5.90 11.16
CA ASN A 67 -12.57 -6.91 12.15
C ASN A 67 -11.91 -8.12 11.47
N ASP A 68 -11.57 -9.15 12.25
CA ASP A 68 -10.81 -10.30 11.76
C ASP A 68 -11.55 -11.17 10.72
N SER A 69 -12.88 -11.06 10.63
CA SER A 69 -13.70 -11.76 9.63
C SER A 69 -13.72 -11.06 8.27
N ASP A 70 -13.24 -9.83 8.18
CA ASP A 70 -13.22 -9.08 6.93
C ASP A 70 -12.02 -9.42 6.05
N THR A 71 -12.24 -9.38 4.74
CA THR A 71 -11.15 -9.45 3.76
C THR A 71 -10.31 -8.19 3.89
N THR A 72 -8.99 -8.33 4.05
CA THR A 72 -8.07 -7.22 4.26
C THR A 72 -6.92 -7.25 3.26
N LEU A 73 -6.58 -6.07 2.71
CA LEU A 73 -5.39 -5.92 1.87
C LEU A 73 -4.08 -6.18 2.61
N ARG A 74 -4.03 -6.00 3.94
CA ARG A 74 -2.81 -6.22 4.72
C ARG A 74 -2.33 -7.67 4.68
N LYS A 75 -3.26 -8.61 4.48
CA LYS A 75 -2.96 -10.04 4.36
C LYS A 75 -2.68 -10.49 2.92
N LYS A 76 -2.86 -9.60 1.93
CA LYS A 76 -2.57 -9.90 0.52
C LYS A 76 -1.07 -9.86 0.27
N SER A 77 -0.58 -10.72 -0.62
CA SER A 77 0.78 -10.62 -1.13
C SER A 77 0.92 -9.47 -2.13
N PRO A 78 2.14 -8.99 -2.41
CA PRO A 78 2.37 -8.01 -3.47
C PRO A 78 1.81 -8.44 -4.83
N GLU A 79 1.92 -9.72 -5.17
CA GLU A 79 1.36 -10.28 -6.41
C GLU A 79 -0.17 -10.24 -6.41
N GLU A 80 -0.83 -10.62 -5.31
CA GLU A 80 -2.29 -10.50 -5.22
C GLU A 80 -2.75 -9.04 -5.32
N LEU A 81 -1.98 -8.07 -4.80
CA LEU A 81 -2.27 -6.65 -5.02
C LEU A 81 -2.09 -6.24 -6.49
N ASP A 82 -1.14 -6.84 -7.22
CA ASP A 82 -0.97 -6.59 -8.66
C ASP A 82 -2.13 -7.16 -9.48
N ASP A 83 -2.68 -8.30 -9.08
CA ASP A 83 -3.91 -8.85 -9.65
C ASP A 83 -5.13 -7.94 -9.37
N ILE A 84 -5.27 -7.43 -8.13
CA ILE A 84 -6.32 -6.46 -7.77
C ILE A 84 -6.16 -5.16 -8.57
N ARG A 85 -4.93 -4.66 -8.71
CA ARG A 85 -4.59 -3.48 -9.53
C ARG A 85 -5.11 -3.65 -10.95
N GLY A 86 -4.80 -4.78 -11.59
CA GLY A 86 -5.22 -5.06 -12.96
C GLY A 86 -6.73 -5.20 -13.10
N SER A 87 -7.38 -5.92 -12.18
CA SER A 87 -8.81 -6.20 -12.26
C SER A 87 -9.70 -4.98 -11.96
N GLN A 88 -9.25 -4.07 -11.10
CA GLN A 88 -10.04 -2.90 -10.69
C GLN A 88 -9.50 -1.57 -11.27
N ASP A 89 -8.48 -1.61 -12.13
CA ASP A 89 -7.78 -0.44 -12.66
C ASP A 89 -7.36 0.53 -11.53
N LEU A 90 -6.59 0.06 -10.56
CA LEU A 90 -6.11 0.85 -9.42
C LEU A 90 -4.63 1.19 -9.56
N ASP A 91 -4.14 2.25 -8.89
CA ASP A 91 -2.70 2.52 -8.81
C ASP A 91 -2.04 1.60 -7.77
N LEU A 92 -1.01 0.83 -8.18
CA LEU A 92 -0.39 -0.16 -7.29
C LEU A 92 0.34 0.45 -6.11
N GLY A 93 1.00 1.58 -6.33
CA GLY A 93 1.75 2.28 -5.30
C GLY A 93 0.81 2.72 -4.19
N LEU A 94 -0.31 3.32 -4.56
CA LEU A 94 -1.33 3.76 -3.64
C LEU A 94 -2.05 2.58 -2.97
N LEU A 95 -2.40 1.54 -3.74
CA LEU A 95 -2.98 0.31 -3.21
C LEU A 95 -2.08 -0.32 -2.14
N SER A 96 -0.77 -0.38 -2.40
CA SER A 96 0.21 -0.95 -1.48
C SER A 96 0.42 -0.09 -0.24
N LYS A 97 0.38 1.25 -0.36
CA LYS A 97 0.43 2.16 0.80
C LYS A 97 -0.78 1.97 1.71
N PHE A 98 -1.96 1.78 1.14
CA PHE A 98 -3.17 1.46 1.90
C PHE A 98 -3.25 0.01 2.37
N ALA A 99 -2.43 -0.90 1.84
CA ALA A 99 -2.36 -2.29 2.30
C ALA A 99 -1.39 -2.48 3.47
N TYR A 100 -0.19 -1.91 3.36
CA TYR A 100 0.95 -2.27 4.20
C TYR A 100 1.40 -1.15 5.12
N PRO A 101 1.97 -1.48 6.30
CA PRO A 101 2.67 -0.48 7.10
C PRO A 101 3.86 0.09 6.30
N ILE A 102 4.00 1.41 6.32
CA ILE A 102 5.17 2.09 5.74
C ILE A 102 6.26 2.21 6.79
N TRP A 103 7.46 1.76 6.45
CA TRP A 103 8.67 1.92 7.26
C TRP A 103 8.98 3.40 7.47
N GLN A 104 9.24 3.80 8.72
CA GLN A 104 9.45 5.21 9.09
C GLN A 104 10.91 5.54 9.41
N ASP A 105 11.73 4.56 9.79
CA ASP A 105 13.13 4.76 10.22
C ASP A 105 14.11 4.61 9.04
N GLY A 106 13.92 5.46 8.03
CA GLY A 106 14.78 5.55 6.85
C GLY A 106 14.03 5.36 5.52
N ARG A 107 14.70 5.66 4.41
CA ARG A 107 14.16 5.50 3.05
C ARG A 107 14.89 4.38 2.31
N TRP A 108 14.24 3.84 1.28
CA TRP A 108 14.80 2.70 0.54
C TRP A 108 16.25 2.88 0.08
N PRO A 109 16.68 4.03 -0.51
CA PRO A 109 18.05 4.18 -0.98
C PRO A 109 19.12 4.01 0.11
N GLU A 110 18.79 4.31 1.36
CA GLU A 110 19.68 4.17 2.52
C GLU A 110 19.75 2.73 3.02
N LEU A 111 18.67 1.98 2.84
CA LEU A 111 18.50 0.64 3.40
C LEU A 111 18.68 -0.48 2.37
N ALA A 112 18.74 -0.15 1.07
CA ALA A 112 18.74 -1.14 -0.01
C ALA A 112 19.86 -2.18 0.13
N GLN A 113 21.06 -1.76 0.55
CA GLN A 113 22.22 -2.65 0.75
C GLN A 113 22.01 -3.70 1.85
N TYR A 114 21.10 -3.43 2.78
CA TYR A 114 20.73 -4.37 3.84
C TYR A 114 19.86 -5.51 3.31
N PHE A 115 19.11 -5.26 2.22
CA PHE A 115 18.17 -6.22 1.64
C PHE A 115 18.67 -6.87 0.36
N LEU A 116 19.50 -6.16 -0.41
CA LEU A 116 19.91 -6.56 -1.76
C LEU A 116 21.41 -6.79 -1.89
N GLY A 117 21.76 -7.67 -2.82
CA GLY A 117 23.13 -7.88 -3.28
C GLY A 117 23.92 -8.91 -2.47
N ALA A 118 25.06 -9.32 -3.01
CA ALA A 118 25.90 -10.38 -2.45
C ALA A 118 26.43 -10.05 -1.04
N GLU A 119 26.51 -8.77 -0.69
CA GLU A 119 27.03 -8.30 0.59
C GLU A 119 25.96 -8.11 1.66
N ALA A 120 24.67 -8.31 1.34
CA ALA A 120 23.57 -8.08 2.27
C ALA A 120 23.77 -8.84 3.58
N GLU A 121 24.11 -10.13 3.53
CA GLU A 121 24.35 -10.94 4.73
C GLU A 121 25.50 -10.42 5.60
N ARG A 122 26.58 -9.91 4.98
CA ARG A 122 27.69 -9.29 5.71
C ARG A 122 27.24 -7.99 6.37
N ILE A 123 26.49 -7.16 5.64
CA ILE A 123 25.96 -5.88 6.12
C ILE A 123 24.99 -6.10 7.28
N ARG A 124 24.05 -7.06 7.18
CA ARG A 124 23.11 -7.39 8.26
C ARG A 124 23.83 -7.72 9.57
N LYS A 125 24.85 -8.58 9.49
CA LYS A 125 25.68 -8.97 10.64
C LYS A 125 26.46 -7.79 11.22
N ALA A 126 26.95 -6.88 10.38
CA ALA A 126 27.75 -5.74 10.80
C ALA A 126 26.92 -4.59 11.40
N GLU A 127 25.81 -4.21 10.75
CA GLU A 127 24.97 -3.09 11.18
C GLU A 127 24.07 -3.44 12.38
N ASN A 128 23.78 -4.72 12.62
CA ASN A 128 23.00 -5.20 13.77
C ASN A 128 21.64 -4.48 13.94
N ARG A 129 20.98 -4.19 12.81
CA ARG A 129 19.65 -3.54 12.74
C ARG A 129 18.54 -4.53 13.08
N LYS A 130 18.39 -4.83 14.38
CA LYS A 130 17.37 -5.75 14.91
C LYS A 130 15.94 -5.44 14.48
N ASP A 131 15.67 -4.17 14.20
CA ASP A 131 14.41 -3.65 13.70
C ASP A 131 14.14 -4.08 12.25
N LEU A 132 15.15 -4.05 11.37
CA LEU A 132 15.06 -4.57 10.00
C LEU A 132 15.11 -6.11 9.97
N ASP A 133 15.89 -6.74 10.86
CA ASP A 133 15.85 -8.20 11.06
C ASP A 133 14.44 -8.67 11.44
N ALA A 134 13.73 -7.91 12.30
CA ALA A 134 12.35 -8.22 12.67
C ALA A 134 11.38 -8.12 11.49
N VAL A 135 11.58 -7.18 10.57
CA VAL A 135 10.79 -7.08 9.33
C VAL A 135 10.95 -8.36 8.49
N VAL A 136 12.20 -8.80 8.29
CA VAL A 136 12.49 -10.03 7.55
C VAL A 136 11.94 -11.26 8.27
N ALA A 137 12.11 -11.36 9.59
CA ALA A 137 11.65 -12.51 10.37
C ALA A 137 10.12 -12.61 10.44
N ALA A 138 9.41 -11.49 10.49
CA ALA A 138 7.94 -11.46 10.59
C ALA A 138 7.25 -12.00 9.34
N GLY A 139 7.90 -11.92 8.17
CA GLY A 139 7.34 -12.40 6.89
C GLY A 139 6.12 -11.64 6.38
N SER A 140 5.60 -10.67 7.15
CA SER A 140 4.48 -9.82 6.76
C SER A 140 4.99 -8.65 5.90
N PRO A 141 4.23 -8.19 4.88
CA PRO A 141 4.70 -7.14 3.99
C PRO A 141 4.93 -5.79 4.68
N VAL A 142 6.06 -5.15 4.41
CA VAL A 142 6.37 -3.79 4.84
C VAL A 142 6.82 -2.97 3.63
N LEU A 143 6.22 -1.78 3.46
CA LEU A 143 6.55 -0.87 2.37
C LEU A 143 7.66 0.10 2.78
N PHE A 144 8.62 0.29 1.91
CA PHE A 144 9.73 1.24 2.02
C PHE A 144 9.58 2.29 0.92
N ASP A 145 9.37 3.53 1.34
CA ASP A 145 9.25 4.67 0.45
C ASP A 145 10.58 5.04 -0.22
N SER A 146 10.47 5.63 -1.41
CA SER A 146 11.58 6.34 -2.03
C SER A 146 11.88 7.65 -1.29
N LYS A 147 12.97 8.31 -1.67
CA LYS A 147 13.28 9.65 -1.14
C LYS A 147 12.25 10.72 -1.53
N SER A 148 11.62 10.59 -2.70
CA SER A 148 10.66 11.58 -3.21
C SER A 148 9.22 11.32 -2.76
N GLY A 149 8.94 10.18 -2.13
CA GLY A 149 7.58 9.76 -1.80
C GLY A 149 6.77 9.25 -3.01
N HIS A 150 7.37 9.22 -4.20
CA HIS A 150 6.82 8.64 -5.44
C HIS A 150 7.59 7.37 -5.84
N PRO A 151 7.02 6.48 -6.69
CA PRO A 151 7.73 5.31 -7.16
C PRO A 151 9.14 5.63 -7.71
N PRO A 152 10.14 4.75 -7.50
CA PRO A 152 9.98 3.36 -7.07
C PRO A 152 9.80 3.16 -5.56
N PHE A 153 8.79 2.39 -5.17
CA PHE A 153 8.63 1.87 -3.82
C PHE A 153 9.13 0.44 -3.75
N HIS A 154 9.45 -0.02 -2.54
CA HIS A 154 9.87 -1.41 -2.33
C HIS A 154 9.03 -2.05 -1.23
N VAL A 155 8.69 -3.32 -1.41
CA VAL A 155 7.97 -4.10 -0.40
C VAL A 155 8.85 -5.27 -0.01
N VAL A 156 9.13 -5.40 1.28
CA VAL A 156 9.87 -6.54 1.83
C VAL A 156 8.89 -7.52 2.43
N VAL A 157 8.99 -8.79 2.03
CA VAL A 157 8.17 -9.91 2.53
C VAL A 157 9.10 -11.07 2.85
N GLY A 158 9.47 -11.23 4.11
CA GLY A 158 10.48 -12.22 4.47
C GLY A 158 11.82 -11.90 3.80
N GLN A 159 12.35 -12.87 3.06
CA GLN A 159 13.56 -12.69 2.24
C GLN A 159 13.30 -12.11 0.84
N LYS A 160 12.04 -11.90 0.48
CA LYS A 160 11.68 -11.37 -0.84
C LYS A 160 11.67 -9.85 -0.82
N VAL A 161 12.12 -9.26 -1.93
CA VAL A 161 12.00 -7.81 -2.17
C VAL A 161 11.28 -7.61 -3.49
N TYR A 162 10.21 -6.83 -3.44
CA TYR A 162 9.46 -6.39 -4.60
C TYR A 162 9.71 -4.91 -4.83
N LYS A 163 9.72 -4.51 -6.09
CA LYS A 163 9.80 -3.13 -6.54
C LYS A 163 8.50 -2.77 -7.26
N ILE A 164 7.89 -1.68 -6.82
CA ILE A 164 6.76 -1.04 -7.50
C ILE A 164 7.31 0.19 -8.20
N ASN A 165 7.29 0.20 -9.53
CA ASN A 165 7.84 1.29 -10.33
C ASN A 165 6.80 1.86 -11.28
N PHE A 166 7.04 3.07 -11.82
CA PHE A 166 6.27 3.52 -12.98
C PHE A 166 6.53 2.61 -14.18
N LYS A 167 5.47 2.22 -14.89
CA LYS A 167 5.60 1.75 -16.27
C LYS A 167 6.19 2.88 -17.13
N ALA A 168 6.78 2.54 -18.28
CA ALA A 168 7.33 3.53 -19.21
C ALA A 168 6.34 4.66 -19.54
N ASP A 169 5.08 4.30 -19.80
CA ASP A 169 3.98 5.25 -20.07
C ASP A 169 3.17 5.65 -18.83
N GLY A 170 3.63 5.30 -17.62
CA GLY A 170 2.87 5.40 -16.38
C GLY A 170 2.34 6.80 -16.10
N ARG A 171 3.12 7.84 -16.38
CA ARG A 171 2.67 9.25 -16.25
C ARG A 171 1.57 9.61 -17.23
N SER A 172 1.65 9.13 -18.47
CA SER A 172 0.60 9.32 -19.48
C SER A 172 -0.67 8.57 -19.08
N ASN A 173 -0.53 7.36 -18.54
CA ASN A 173 -1.64 6.55 -18.06
C ASN A 173 -2.36 7.21 -16.88
N TYR A 174 -1.59 7.79 -15.95
CA TYR A 174 -2.15 8.56 -14.84
C TYR A 174 -2.98 9.75 -15.34
N ALA A 175 -2.45 10.53 -16.29
CA ALA A 175 -3.17 11.66 -16.87
C ALA A 175 -4.45 11.25 -17.61
N LYS A 176 -4.47 10.03 -18.18
CA LYS A 176 -5.62 9.45 -18.90
C LYS A 176 -6.61 8.71 -17.99
N GLY A 177 -6.36 8.63 -16.68
CA GLY A 177 -7.23 7.90 -15.75
C GLY A 177 -7.07 6.37 -15.76
N ARG A 178 -6.07 5.82 -16.45
CA ARG A 178 -5.78 4.38 -16.56
C ARG A 178 -4.89 3.92 -15.40
N MET A 179 -5.44 3.89 -14.19
CA MET A 179 -4.64 3.78 -12.96
C MET A 179 -3.94 2.41 -12.84
N GLY A 180 -4.59 1.35 -13.32
CA GLY A 180 -4.03 0.01 -13.43
C GLY A 180 -2.77 -0.02 -14.27
N ASP A 181 -2.59 0.89 -15.22
CA ASP A 181 -1.40 0.95 -16.07
C ASP A 181 -0.35 1.98 -15.61
N VAL A 182 -0.49 2.55 -14.42
CA VAL A 182 0.47 3.54 -13.90
C VAL A 182 1.75 2.87 -13.39
N ASN A 183 1.59 1.77 -12.64
CA ASN A 183 2.70 1.06 -12.02
C ASN A 183 2.82 -0.39 -12.49
N GLU A 184 4.01 -0.94 -12.29
CA GLU A 184 4.34 -2.36 -12.46
C GLU A 184 4.99 -2.91 -11.18
N LEU A 185 4.81 -4.22 -10.96
CA LEU A 185 5.47 -4.99 -9.92
C LEU A 185 6.61 -5.82 -10.51
N ALA A 186 7.76 -5.79 -9.86
CA ALA A 186 8.85 -6.73 -10.15
C ALA A 186 9.40 -7.31 -8.84
N CYS A 187 9.53 -8.63 -8.76
CA CYS A 187 10.30 -9.25 -7.68
C CYS A 187 11.78 -9.18 -8.04
N ILE A 188 12.60 -8.58 -7.18
CA ILE A 188 14.01 -8.25 -7.45
C ILE A 188 14.99 -9.00 -6.53
N GLN A 189 14.50 -9.78 -5.58
CA GLN A 189 15.28 -10.63 -4.68
C GLN A 189 14.37 -11.72 -4.08
N GLY A 190 14.88 -12.94 -3.94
CA GLY A 190 14.20 -14.03 -3.20
C GLY A 190 13.02 -14.69 -3.93
N CYS A 191 12.85 -14.37 -5.20
CA CYS A 191 12.09 -15.10 -6.20
C CYS A 191 13.05 -16.10 -6.89
#